data_AF-A0A9D6GBR9-F1
#
_entry.id   AF-A0A9D6GBR9-F1
#
_cell.length_a   1.000
_cell.length_b   1.000
_cell.length_c   1.000
_cell.angle_alpha   90.00
_cell.angle_beta   90.00
_cell.angle_gamma   90.00
#
_symmetry.space_group_name_H-M   'P 1'
#
loop_
_entity.id
_entity.type
_entity.pdbx_description
1 polymer ?
#
loop_
_entity_poly.entity_id
_entity_poly.type
_entity_poly.pdbx_seq_one_letter_code
_entity_poly.pdbx_strand_id
1 'polypeptide(L)'
;MDVDGRVQRLGGRHSIAINARLVAATNRDLKAMVADGKFREDLYFRLNVVPLRIPPLRERPEDIPVMLTAFLESLSRKYGARKRLAPEVLQALSDYHYPGNVRELE
;
A
#
# COMPACT_ATOMS: atom_id res chain seq x y z
N MET A 1 24.53 3.82 20.23
CA MET A 1 25.15 2.70 19.51
C MET A 1 24.79 2.89 18.05
N ASP A 2 25.77 3.34 17.26
CA ASP A 2 25.61 3.87 15.91
C ASP A 2 24.93 2.90 14.94
N VAL A 3 23.87 3.37 14.29
CA VAL A 3 23.34 2.73 13.08
C VAL A 3 23.83 3.58 11.92
N ASP A 4 24.93 3.14 11.32
CA ASP A 4 25.72 3.92 10.38
C ASP A 4 24.88 4.25 9.12
N GLY A 5 24.30 5.46 9.11
CA GLY A 5 23.51 6.03 8.02
C GLY A 5 24.39 6.34 6.83
N ARG A 6 24.99 5.31 6.25
CA ARG A 6 25.96 5.41 5.17
C ARG A 6 25.63 4.41 4.08
N VAL A 7 25.83 4.83 2.84
CA VAL A 7 25.68 3.98 1.66
C VAL A 7 26.90 4.09 0.76
N GLN A 8 27.15 3.07 -0.05
CA GLN A 8 28.25 3.06 -1.01
C GLN A 8 27.70 2.67 -2.37
N ARG A 9 28.12 3.39 -3.41
CA ARG A 9 27.79 3.02 -4.79
C ARG A 9 28.49 1.71 -5.15
N LEU A 10 27.86 0.90 -6.01
CA LEU A 10 28.51 -0.30 -6.55
C LEU A 10 29.83 0.08 -7.25
N GLY A 11 30.93 -0.57 -6.86
CA GLY A 11 32.29 -0.26 -7.35
C GLY A 11 32.92 1.03 -6.82
N GLY A 12 32.21 1.84 -6.03
CA GLY A 12 32.78 3.00 -5.35
C GLY A 12 33.71 2.58 -4.22
N ARG A 13 34.58 3.49 -3.75
CA ARG A 13 35.47 3.26 -2.59
C ARG A 13 35.16 4.17 -1.40
N HIS A 14 34.19 5.07 -1.54
CA HIS A 14 33.84 6.06 -0.53
C HIS A 14 32.41 5.84 -0.02
N SER A 15 32.24 5.93 1.30
CA SER A 15 30.94 5.87 1.95
C SER A 15 30.31 7.26 2.00
N ILE A 16 29.02 7.35 1.68
CA ILE A 16 28.23 8.57 1.62
C ILE A 16 27.30 8.58 2.82
N ALA A 17 27.42 9.58 3.69
CA ALA A 17 26.46 9.77 4.79
C ALA A 17 25.10 10.17 4.23
N ILE A 18 24.04 9.59 4.78
CA ILE A 18 22.65 9.86 4.44
C ILE A 18 21.83 10.04 5.71
N ASN A 19 20.84 10.93 5.61
CA ASN A 19 19.75 11.02 6.55
C ASN A 19 18.46 10.75 5.78
N ALA A 20 17.90 9.55 5.97
CA ALA A 20 16.75 9.09 5.20
C ALA A 20 15.71 8.46 6.12
N ARG A 21 14.43 8.69 5.79
CA ARG A 21 13.32 7.98 6.39
C ARG A 21 12.95 6.79 5.50
N LEU A 22 12.97 5.59 6.07
CA LEU A 22 12.60 4.36 5.36
C LEU A 22 11.13 4.05 5.57
N VAL A 23 10.39 3.83 4.49
CA VAL A 23 9.05 3.26 4.49
C VAL A 23 9.08 2.02 3.59
N ALA A 24 8.69 0.88 4.13
CA ALA A 24 8.66 -0.40 3.42
C ALA A 24 7.22 -0.94 3.39
N ALA A 25 6.86 -1.61 2.31
CA ALA A 25 5.57 -2.26 2.15
C ALA A 25 5.76 -3.62 1.47
N THR A 26 4.95 -4.60 1.85
CA THR A 26 4.99 -5.96 1.30
C THR A 26 3.62 -6.59 1.43
N ASN A 27 3.23 -7.40 0.43
CA ASN A 27 2.06 -8.25 0.48
C ASN A 27 2.38 -9.67 1.00
N ARG A 28 3.64 -9.96 1.29
CA ARG A 28 4.11 -11.26 1.80
C ARG A 28 4.23 -11.20 3.32
N ASP A 29 3.97 -12.33 3.97
CA ASP A 29 4.22 -12.50 5.39
C ASP A 29 5.74 -12.59 5.65
N LEU A 30 6.33 -11.50 6.13
CA LEU A 30 7.76 -11.46 6.45
C LEU A 30 8.11 -12.39 7.60
N LYS A 31 7.22 -12.59 8.57
CA LYS A 31 7.50 -13.46 9.72
C LYS A 31 7.62 -14.91 9.25
N ALA A 32 6.73 -15.35 8.35
CA ALA A 32 6.86 -16.66 7.70
C ALA A 32 8.14 -16.75 6.84
N MET A 33 8.48 -15.69 6.10
CA MET A 33 9.72 -15.70 5.29
C MET A 33 11.00 -15.75 6.12
N VAL A 34 11.01 -15.18 7.32
CA VAL A 34 12.12 -15.32 8.28
C VAL A 34 12.25 -16.78 8.73
N ALA A 35 11.13 -17.40 9.12
CA ALA A 35 11.12 -18.81 9.51
C ALA A 35 11.61 -19.75 8.38
N ASP A 36 11.27 -19.42 7.14
CA ASP A 36 11.72 -20.14 5.93
C ASP A 36 13.18 -19.86 5.51
N GLY A 37 13.90 -18.97 6.21
CA GLY A 37 15.25 -18.53 5.84
C GLY A 37 15.32 -17.68 4.56
N LYS A 38 14.17 -17.22 4.04
CA LYS A 38 14.06 -16.38 2.83
C LYS A 38 14.15 -14.89 3.12
N PHE A 39 14.12 -14.50 4.39
CA PHE A 39 14.27 -13.12 4.82
C PHE A 39 15.14 -13.02 6.06
N ARG A 40 15.97 -11.98 6.10
CA ARG A 40 16.89 -11.72 7.20
C ARG A 40 16.15 -11.30 8.47
N GLU A 41 16.36 -12.03 9.55
CA GLU A 41 15.74 -11.78 10.85
C GLU A 41 16.10 -10.40 11.42
N ASP A 42 17.37 -10.01 11.35
CA ASP A 42 17.85 -8.72 11.84
C ASP A 42 17.23 -7.52 11.09
N LEU A 43 17.04 -7.66 9.77
CA LEU A 43 16.34 -6.67 8.97
C LEU A 43 14.83 -6.63 9.30
N TYR A 44 14.20 -7.79 9.54
CA TYR A 44 12.80 -7.85 9.92
C TYR A 44 12.53 -7.04 11.19
N PHE A 45 13.33 -7.24 12.23
CA PHE A 45 13.15 -6.48 13.48
C PHE A 45 13.41 -4.97 13.31
N ARG A 46 14.31 -4.56 12.41
CA ARG A 46 14.53 -3.13 12.10
C ARG A 46 13.39 -2.49 11.32
N LEU A 47 12.72 -3.24 10.45
CA LEU A 47 11.57 -2.76 9.68
C LEU A 47 10.27 -2.79 10.50
N ASN A 48 10.10 -3.81 11.35
CA ASN A 48 8.86 -4.10 12.07
C ASN A 48 8.70 -3.32 13.39
N VAL A 49 9.18 -2.07 13.43
CA VAL A 49 9.08 -1.21 14.63
C VAL A 49 7.69 -0.60 14.76
N VAL A 50 7.12 -0.10 13.66
CA VAL A 50 5.77 0.46 13.60
C VAL A 50 5.03 -0.19 12.43
N PRO A 51 4.46 -1.40 12.61
CA PRO A 51 3.74 -2.08 11.56
C PRO A 51 2.39 -1.40 11.31
N LEU A 52 2.11 -1.09 10.03
CA LEU A 52 0.80 -0.62 9.58
C LEU A 52 0.19 -1.68 8.66
N ARG A 53 -0.87 -2.34 9.13
CA ARG A 53 -1.63 -3.30 8.35
C ARG A 53 -2.74 -2.58 7.60
N ILE A 54 -2.72 -2.68 6.27
CA ILE A 54 -3.80 -2.16 5.42
C ILE A 54 -4.77 -3.32 5.14
N PRO A 55 -6.00 -3.30 5.68
CA PRO A 55 -6.97 -4.35 5.38
C PRO A 55 -7.41 -4.29 3.91
N PRO A 56 -7.68 -5.45 3.29
CA PRO A 56 -8.27 -5.51 1.96
C PRO A 56 -9.66 -4.87 1.97
N LEU A 57 -10.13 -4.42 0.81
CA LEU A 57 -11.36 -3.64 0.70
C LEU A 57 -12.62 -4.38 1.20
N ARG A 58 -12.67 -5.71 1.02
CA ARG A 58 -13.72 -6.58 1.59
C ARG A 58 -13.83 -6.56 3.12
N GLU A 59 -12.78 -6.16 3.83
CA GLU A 59 -12.77 -6.02 5.30
C GLU A 59 -13.16 -4.60 5.74
N ARG A 60 -13.46 -3.70 4.79
CA ARG A 60 -13.84 -2.30 5.01
C ARG A 60 -14.83 -1.80 3.94
N PRO A 61 -15.98 -2.49 3.74
CA PRO A 61 -16.94 -2.14 2.70
C PRO A 61 -17.50 -0.71 2.83
N GLU A 62 -17.54 -0.16 4.04
CA GLU A 62 -17.96 1.21 4.33
C GLU A 62 -17.11 2.29 3.65
N ASP A 63 -15.86 1.97 3.27
CA ASP A 63 -15.00 2.88 2.50
C ASP A 63 -15.38 2.94 1.01
N ILE A 64 -16.12 1.95 0.49
CA ILE A 64 -16.40 1.82 -0.94
C ILE A 64 -17.22 3.00 -1.48
N PRO A 65 -18.34 3.44 -0.85
CA PRO A 65 -19.15 4.53 -1.39
C PRO A 65 -18.40 5.86 -1.53
N VAL A 66 -17.54 6.19 -0.55
CA VAL A 66 -16.75 7.42 -0.60
C VAL A 66 -15.66 7.35 -1.67
N MET A 67 -15.02 6.19 -1.83
CA MET A 67 -14.03 5.97 -2.90
C MET A 67 -14.67 6.05 -4.29
N LEU A 68 -15.81 5.39 -4.49
CA LEU A 68 -16.56 5.45 -5.76
C LEU A 68 -16.94 6.88 -6.13
N THR A 69 -17.40 7.65 -5.15
CA THR A 69 -17.75 9.07 -5.36
C THR A 69 -16.52 9.85 -5.83
N ALA A 70 -15.38 9.70 -5.15
CA ALA A 70 -14.13 10.37 -5.51
C ALA A 70 -13.61 9.97 -6.91
N PHE A 71 -13.67 8.67 -7.25
CA PHE A 71 -13.26 8.19 -8.57
C PHE A 71 -14.18 8.69 -9.67
N LEU A 72 -15.50 8.66 -9.45
CA LEU A 72 -16.46 9.18 -10.40
C LEU A 72 -16.26 10.68 -10.66
N GLU A 73 -15.96 11.47 -9.62
CA GLU A 73 -15.63 12.89 -9.75
C GLU A 73 -14.33 13.10 -10.54
N SER A 74 -13.30 12.30 -10.27
CA SER A 74 -12.04 12.32 -11.02
C SER A 74 -12.26 12.03 -12.51
N LEU A 75 -12.99 10.96 -12.83
CA LEU A 75 -13.34 10.58 -14.20
C LEU A 75 -14.24 11.61 -14.87
N SER A 76 -15.22 12.14 -14.14
CA SER A 76 -16.13 13.18 -14.63
C SER A 76 -15.39 14.43 -15.07
N ARG A 77 -14.39 14.87 -14.28
CA ARG A 77 -13.49 15.97 -14.63
C ARG A 77 -12.61 15.64 -15.83
N LYS A 78 -12.02 14.45 -15.86
CA LYS A 78 -11.10 14.01 -16.93
C LYS A 78 -11.79 13.94 -18.31
N TYR A 79 -13.04 13.52 -18.35
CA TYR A 79 -13.79 13.30 -19.60
C TYR A 79 -14.86 14.36 -19.88
N GLY A 80 -14.97 15.41 -19.04
CA GLY A 80 -15.94 16.49 -19.24
C GLY A 80 -17.40 16.04 -19.14
N ALA A 81 -17.68 14.95 -18.43
CA ALA A 81 -19.02 14.38 -18.30
C ALA A 81 -19.47 14.41 -16.84
N ARG A 82 -20.70 14.83 -16.53
CA ARG A 82 -21.25 14.70 -15.17
C ARG A 82 -22.02 13.40 -15.06
N LYS A 83 -21.42 12.41 -14.42
CA LYS A 83 -22.07 11.12 -14.15
C LYS A 83 -22.46 11.03 -12.68
N ARG A 84 -23.56 10.32 -12.40
CA ARG A 84 -24.00 9.93 -11.07
C ARG A 84 -24.29 8.44 -11.09
N LEU A 85 -23.97 7.75 -10.00
CA LEU A 85 -24.38 6.37 -9.82
C LEU A 85 -25.84 6.34 -9.36
N ALA A 86 -26.64 5.48 -9.97
CA ALA A 86 -27.96 5.17 -9.44
C ALA A 86 -27.80 4.43 -8.10
N PRO A 87 -28.74 4.57 -7.14
CA PRO A 87 -28.65 3.91 -5.84
C PRO A 87 -28.41 2.39 -5.94
N GLU A 88 -29.04 1.73 -6.90
CA GLU A 88 -28.93 0.28 -7.11
C GLU A 88 -27.54 -0.12 -7.60
N VAL A 89 -26.91 0.73 -8.42
CA VAL A 89 -25.53 0.53 -8.89
C VAL A 89 -24.55 0.75 -7.75
N LEU A 90 -24.75 1.78 -6.93
CA LEU A 90 -23.93 2.01 -5.75
C LEU A 90 -24.00 0.83 -4.78
N GLN A 91 -25.20 0.30 -4.55
CA GLN A 91 -25.40 -0.88 -3.71
C GLN A 91 -24.67 -2.10 -4.28
N ALA A 92 -24.91 -2.42 -5.55
CA ALA A 92 -24.26 -3.57 -6.20
C ALA A 92 -22.73 -3.47 -6.21
N LEU A 93 -22.18 -2.28 -6.42
CA LEU A 93 -20.74 -2.04 -6.32
C LEU A 93 -20.25 -2.13 -4.88
N SER A 94 -21.04 -1.72 -3.88
CA SER A 94 -20.65 -1.81 -2.46
C SER A 94 -20.64 -3.25 -1.94
N ASP A 95 -21.49 -4.12 -2.50
CA ASP A 95 -21.60 -5.53 -2.09
C ASP A 95 -20.54 -6.46 -2.72
N TYR A 96 -19.77 -5.94 -3.68
CA TYR A 96 -18.73 -6.73 -4.35
C TYR A 96 -17.46 -6.84 -3.50
N HIS A 97 -16.74 -7.97 -3.62
CA HIS A 97 -15.62 -8.30 -2.73
C HIS A 97 -14.27 -7.68 -3.12
N TYR A 98 -14.15 -7.15 -4.34
CA TYR A 98 -12.93 -6.51 -4.85
C TYR A 98 -11.63 -7.31 -4.58
N PRO A 99 -11.43 -8.49 -5.18
CA PRO A 99 -10.15 -9.22 -5.08
C PRO A 99 -8.94 -8.37 -5.51
N GLY A 100 -9.12 -7.44 -6.46
CA GLY A 100 -8.13 -6.44 -6.88
C GLY A 100 -8.06 -5.19 -6.01
N ASN A 101 -8.86 -5.10 -4.94
CA ASN A 101 -8.97 -3.97 -4.02
C ASN A 101 -9.24 -2.66 -4.77
N VAL A 102 -8.65 -1.56 -4.30
CA VAL A 102 -8.82 -0.21 -4.87
C VAL A 102 -8.47 -0.14 -6.35
N ARG A 103 -7.53 -0.98 -6.84
CA ARG A 103 -7.15 -1.00 -8.25
C ARG A 103 -8.25 -1.56 -9.17
N GLU A 104 -9.12 -2.41 -8.64
CA GLU A 104 -10.29 -2.91 -9.38
C GLU A 104 -11.48 -1.96 -9.24
N LEU A 105 -11.52 -1.17 -8.15
CA LEU A 105 -12.56 -0.17 -7.91
C LEU A 105 -12.42 1.08 -8.79
N GLU A 106 -11.18 1.52 -9.06
CA GLU A 106 -10.82 2.70 -9.87
C GLU A 106 -10.88 2.45 -11.39
#